data_AF-A0A937BG20-F1
#
_entry.id   AF-A0A937BG20-F1
#
_cell.length_a   1.000
_cell.length_b   1.000
_cell.length_c   1.000
_cell.angle_alpha   90.00
_cell.angle_beta   90.00
_cell.angle_gamma   90.00
#
_symmetry.space_group_name_H-M   'P 1'
#
loop_
_entity.id
_entity.type
_entity.pdbx_description
1 polymer ?
#
loop_
_entity_poly.entity_id
_entity_poly.type
_entity_poly.pdbx_seq_one_letter_code
_entity_poly.pdbx_strand_id
1 'polypeptide(L)'
;MKLTLKKLIIGKGQTEKGPRHSAIQRRWENLVAIWENTYEEDAGLEKIVRLLLAASQFLFPGVYIKHLFWRKGALYQDFAMEVFVILKTLFPLVVLYFALEHNAWIYFLVVWMMLETIMYIPTLIFASDVLPSPRSYRRSKLLIFFNYLEVVFSFAVIHMAGQYMNQPFQIWTDAVYVSFMITSTIGFGEFYPVTGMGKLMVSLQSIFYLSYIALFISFFSVANTKGYFGDLSKRS
;
A
#
# COMPACT_ATOMS: atom_id res chain seq x y z
N MET A 1 -18.41 17.97 -22.36
CA MET A 1 -17.93 16.71 -21.74
C MET A 1 -16.44 16.69 -21.39
N LYS A 2 -15.50 16.97 -22.32
CA LYS A 2 -14.06 16.94 -22.01
C LYS A 2 -13.65 17.90 -20.87
N LEU A 3 -14.25 19.09 -20.80
CA LEU A 3 -13.98 20.09 -19.76
C LEU A 3 -14.52 19.69 -18.37
N THR A 4 -15.68 19.03 -18.31
CA THR A 4 -16.25 18.53 -17.04
C THR A 4 -15.49 17.34 -16.50
N LEU A 5 -15.11 16.37 -17.35
CA LEU A 5 -14.19 15.28 -16.97
C LEU A 5 -12.82 15.80 -16.53
N LYS A 6 -12.25 16.77 -17.27
CA LYS A 6 -10.99 17.41 -16.89
C LYS A 6 -11.12 18.10 -15.53
N LYS A 7 -12.23 18.77 -15.24
CA LYS A 7 -12.45 19.45 -13.96
C LYS A 7 -12.68 18.46 -12.80
N LEU A 8 -13.30 17.31 -13.07
CA LEU A 8 -13.51 16.22 -12.11
C LEU A 8 -12.20 15.48 -11.77
N ILE A 9 -11.39 15.19 -12.79
CA ILE A 9 -10.15 14.40 -12.67
C ILE A 9 -8.96 15.26 -12.20
N ILE A 10 -8.87 16.50 -12.69
CA ILE A 10 -7.69 17.38 -12.49
C ILE A 10 -7.92 18.44 -11.41
N GLY A 11 -9.17 18.84 -11.15
CA GLY A 11 -9.46 19.97 -10.27
C GLY A 11 -8.75 21.27 -10.72
N LYS A 12 -8.72 22.27 -9.84
CA LYS A 12 -7.81 23.43 -9.96
C LYS A 12 -6.52 23.09 -9.22
N GLY A 13 -5.67 22.24 -9.81
CA GLY A 13 -4.36 21.93 -9.24
C GLY A 13 -3.44 23.16 -9.29
N GLN A 14 -2.81 23.51 -8.16
CA GLN A 14 -1.75 24.52 -8.14
C GLN A 14 -0.61 24.09 -9.08
N THR A 15 -0.28 24.95 -10.03
CA THR A 15 0.89 24.78 -10.91
C THR A 15 2.15 24.78 -10.07
N GLU A 16 2.84 23.64 -9.99
CA GLU A 16 4.14 23.55 -9.34
C GLU A 16 5.16 24.41 -10.08
N LYS A 17 5.75 25.36 -9.36
CA LYS A 17 6.83 26.26 -9.83
C LYS A 17 8.23 25.69 -9.55
N GLY A 18 8.39 24.36 -9.52
CA GLY A 18 9.66 23.70 -9.20
C GLY A 18 10.26 22.93 -10.38
N PRO A 19 11.59 22.69 -10.40
CA PRO A 19 12.24 21.88 -11.41
C PRO A 19 11.71 20.44 -11.41
N ARG A 20 11.42 19.91 -12.60
CA ARG A 20 10.85 18.57 -12.80
C ARG A 20 11.96 17.52 -12.72
N HIS A 21 12.03 16.81 -11.60
CA HIS A 21 12.96 15.69 -11.44
C HIS A 21 12.32 14.37 -11.89
N SER A 22 13.15 13.45 -12.40
CA SER A 22 12.67 12.11 -12.73
C SER A 22 12.39 11.33 -11.44
N ALA A 23 11.35 10.49 -11.43
CA ALA A 23 10.97 9.74 -10.23
C ALA A 23 12.08 8.80 -9.74
N ILE A 24 12.88 8.24 -10.66
CA ILE A 24 13.99 7.34 -10.36
C ILE A 24 15.16 8.12 -9.77
N GLN A 25 15.51 9.27 -10.37
CA GLN A 25 16.59 10.12 -9.87
C GLN A 25 16.30 10.59 -8.44
N ARG A 26 15.05 10.98 -8.16
CA ARG A 26 14.64 11.35 -6.80
C ARG A 26 14.76 10.19 -5.81
N ARG A 27 14.45 8.95 -6.23
CA ARG A 27 14.63 7.76 -5.38
C ARG A 27 16.10 7.46 -5.12
N TRP A 28 16.95 7.70 -6.11
CA TRP A 28 18.39 7.57 -5.96
C TRP A 28 18.97 8.63 -5.02
N GLU A 29 18.57 9.89 -5.18
CA GLU A 29 18.93 10.99 -4.28
C GLU A 29 18.53 10.68 -2.82
N ASN A 30 17.33 10.10 -2.62
CA ASN A 30 16.89 9.64 -1.31
C ASN A 30 17.79 8.54 -0.72
N LEU A 31 18.23 7.57 -1.54
CA LEU A 31 19.12 6.50 -1.09
C LEU A 31 20.50 7.04 -0.71
N VAL A 32 21.04 7.95 -1.52
CA VAL A 32 22.30 8.64 -1.23
C VAL A 32 22.18 9.49 0.04
N ALA A 33 21.07 10.19 0.24
CA ALA A 33 20.85 10.99 1.45
C ALA A 33 20.82 10.15 2.75
N ILE A 34 20.21 8.96 2.71
CA ILE A 34 20.23 7.99 3.83
C ILE A 34 21.66 7.45 4.03
N TRP A 35 22.40 7.22 2.94
CA TRP A 35 23.79 6.77 3.02
C TRP A 35 24.71 7.80 3.66
N GLU A 36 24.54 9.08 3.31
CA GLU A 36 25.36 10.21 3.77
C GLU A 36 24.90 10.79 5.12
N ASN A 37 23.82 10.26 5.74
CA ASN A 37 23.22 10.79 6.98
C ASN A 37 22.88 12.28 6.88
N THR A 38 22.29 12.71 5.76
CA THR A 38 22.05 14.13 5.47
C THR A 38 20.95 14.77 6.33
N TYR A 39 20.02 13.97 6.88
CA TYR A 39 18.83 14.47 7.60
C TYR A 39 18.77 14.10 9.09
N GLU A 40 19.24 12.91 9.48
CA GLU A 40 19.29 12.43 10.87
C GLU A 40 20.62 11.70 11.13
N GLU A 41 21.10 11.67 12.38
CA GLU A 41 22.24 10.85 12.82
C GLU A 41 21.86 9.37 12.88
N ASP A 42 21.41 8.83 11.75
CA ASP A 42 20.99 7.43 11.64
C ASP A 42 22.20 6.51 11.87
N ALA A 43 22.12 5.69 12.92
CA ALA A 43 23.19 4.77 13.30
C ALA A 43 22.66 3.34 13.54
N GLY A 44 23.51 2.35 13.25
CA GLY A 44 23.23 0.95 13.54
C GLY A 44 22.07 0.35 12.73
N LEU A 45 21.13 -0.31 13.44
CA LEU A 45 20.03 -1.07 12.85
C LEU A 45 19.10 -0.20 12.00
N GLU A 46 18.83 1.03 12.44
CA GLU A 46 17.92 1.96 11.77
C GLU A 46 18.39 2.29 10.35
N LYS A 47 19.67 2.62 10.18
CA LYS A 47 20.27 2.91 8.87
C LYS A 47 20.18 1.72 7.92
N ILE A 48 20.44 0.51 8.41
CA ILE A 48 20.35 -0.72 7.60
C ILE A 48 18.92 -0.95 7.13
N VAL A 49 17.94 -0.80 8.02
CA VAL A 49 16.52 -0.96 7.68
C VAL A 49 16.08 0.11 6.68
N ARG A 50 16.40 1.39 6.90
CA ARG A 50 16.07 2.50 5.98
C ARG A 50 16.67 2.27 4.59
N LEU A 51 17.94 1.85 4.50
CA LEU A 51 18.61 1.54 3.23
C LEU A 51 17.96 0.37 2.50
N LEU A 52 17.65 -0.72 3.21
CA LEU A 52 16.99 -1.88 2.62
C LEU A 52 15.61 -1.51 2.07
N LEU A 53 14.83 -0.74 2.84
CA LEU A 53 13.52 -0.24 2.41
C LEU A 53 13.64 0.69 1.20
N ALA A 54 14.58 1.63 1.20
CA ALA A 54 14.83 2.53 0.08
C ALA A 54 15.25 1.79 -1.19
N ALA A 55 16.16 0.81 -1.07
CA ALA A 55 16.62 -0.02 -2.18
C ALA A 55 15.50 -0.92 -2.73
N SER A 56 14.65 -1.48 -1.86
CA SER A 56 13.53 -2.33 -2.29
C SER A 56 12.54 -1.60 -3.21
N GLN A 57 12.42 -0.27 -3.10
CA GLN A 57 11.51 0.52 -3.93
C GLN A 57 11.82 0.43 -5.42
N PHE A 58 13.08 0.16 -5.81
CA PHE A 58 13.46 -0.01 -7.21
C PHE A 58 12.94 -1.31 -7.82
N LEU A 59 12.55 -2.30 -7.01
CA LEU A 59 11.96 -3.55 -7.49
C LEU A 59 10.48 -3.38 -7.85
N PHE A 60 9.83 -2.32 -7.36
CA PHE A 60 8.38 -2.24 -7.40
C PHE A 60 7.83 -1.42 -8.58
N PRO A 61 6.74 -1.90 -9.22
CA PRO A 61 6.18 -1.29 -10.43
C PRO A 61 5.70 0.15 -10.22
N GLY A 62 5.28 0.53 -9.02
CA GLY A 62 4.80 1.88 -8.72
C GLY A 62 5.83 2.98 -9.00
N VAL A 63 7.13 2.73 -8.81
CA VAL A 63 8.18 3.70 -9.13
C VAL A 63 8.27 3.94 -10.64
N TYR A 64 8.16 2.87 -11.44
CA TYR A 64 8.21 2.94 -12.89
C TYR A 64 6.95 3.60 -13.48
N ILE A 65 5.78 3.39 -12.87
CA ILE A 65 4.56 4.10 -13.25
C ILE A 65 4.73 5.61 -13.02
N LYS A 66 5.23 6.03 -11.85
CA LYS A 66 5.55 7.45 -11.61
C LYS A 66 6.59 7.97 -12.61
N HIS A 67 7.58 7.16 -12.94
CA HIS A 67 8.56 7.52 -13.96
C HIS A 67 7.88 7.73 -15.32
N LEU A 68 7.03 6.82 -15.81
CA LEU A 68 6.38 6.97 -17.11
C LEU A 68 5.60 8.29 -17.27
N PHE A 69 4.98 8.76 -16.18
CA PHE A 69 4.23 10.01 -16.14
C PHE A 69 5.05 11.23 -15.69
N TRP A 70 6.38 11.11 -15.57
CA TRP A 70 7.23 12.16 -15.01
C TRP A 70 7.11 13.49 -15.77
N ARG A 71 7.08 13.43 -17.11
CA ARG A 71 7.01 14.61 -17.99
C ARG A 71 5.66 15.31 -18.01
N LYS A 72 4.57 14.61 -17.65
CA LYS A 72 3.20 15.14 -17.71
C LYS A 72 2.83 15.98 -16.49
N GLY A 73 3.66 15.97 -15.44
CA GLY A 73 3.52 16.78 -14.22
C GLY A 73 2.97 15.99 -13.03
N ALA A 74 3.21 16.50 -11.81
CA ALA A 74 2.93 15.79 -10.56
C ALA A 74 1.46 15.33 -10.43
N LEU A 75 0.51 16.10 -10.93
CA LEU A 75 -0.90 15.74 -10.84
C LEU A 75 -1.24 14.47 -11.65
N TYR A 76 -0.64 14.31 -12.84
CA TYR A 76 -0.83 13.11 -13.64
C TYR A 76 -0.13 11.90 -13.02
N GLN A 77 1.00 12.10 -12.33
CA GLN A 77 1.65 11.05 -11.56
C GLN A 77 0.76 10.59 -10.40
N ASP A 78 0.19 11.53 -9.65
CA ASP A 78 -0.72 11.23 -8.54
C ASP A 78 -1.94 10.43 -9.03
N PHE A 79 -2.56 10.88 -10.13
CA PHE A 79 -3.71 10.18 -10.72
C PHE A 79 -3.35 8.79 -11.27
N ALA A 80 -2.20 8.66 -11.94
CA ALA A 80 -1.74 7.36 -12.44
C ALA A 80 -1.52 6.37 -11.29
N MET A 81 -1.00 6.84 -10.15
CA MET A 81 -0.87 6.03 -8.94
C MET A 81 -2.21 5.66 -8.32
N GLU A 82 -3.19 6.57 -8.31
CA GLU A 82 -4.55 6.27 -7.85
C GLU A 82 -5.17 5.13 -8.68
N VAL A 83 -5.09 5.25 -10.01
CA VAL A 83 -5.58 4.21 -10.92
C VAL A 83 -4.82 2.89 -10.70
N PHE A 84 -3.50 2.95 -10.57
CA PHE A 84 -2.68 1.77 -10.32
C PHE A 84 -3.08 1.05 -9.03
N VAL A 85 -3.22 1.77 -7.92
CA VAL A 85 -3.62 1.19 -6.63
C VAL A 85 -5.01 0.55 -6.73
N ILE A 86 -5.98 1.21 -7.38
CA ILE A 86 -7.32 0.62 -7.56
C ILE A 86 -7.26 -0.65 -8.40
N LEU A 87 -6.55 -0.64 -9.52
CA LEU A 87 -6.40 -1.82 -10.38
C LEU A 87 -5.71 -2.95 -9.62
N LYS A 88 -4.67 -2.62 -8.85
CA LYS A 88 -3.95 -3.56 -7.98
C LYS A 88 -4.86 -4.16 -6.91
N THR A 89 -5.73 -3.37 -6.28
CA THR A 89 -6.73 -3.87 -5.32
C THR A 89 -7.76 -4.79 -5.95
N LEU A 90 -8.22 -4.48 -7.17
CA LEU A 90 -9.22 -5.30 -7.86
C LEU A 90 -8.62 -6.58 -8.47
N PHE A 91 -7.33 -6.58 -8.77
CA PHE A 91 -6.67 -7.69 -9.47
C PHE A 91 -6.81 -9.04 -8.74
N PRO A 92 -6.53 -9.17 -7.42
CA PRO A 92 -6.75 -10.42 -6.69
C PRO A 92 -8.21 -10.91 -6.72
N LEU A 93 -9.20 -10.00 -6.71
CA LEU A 93 -10.62 -10.37 -6.83
C LEU A 93 -10.94 -10.96 -8.20
N VAL A 94 -10.37 -10.40 -9.27
CA VAL A 94 -10.50 -10.95 -10.62
C VAL A 94 -9.86 -12.34 -10.70
N VAL A 95 -8.68 -12.52 -10.08
CA VAL A 95 -8.00 -13.83 -10.02
C VAL A 95 -8.88 -14.87 -9.33
N LEU A 96 -9.46 -14.54 -8.17
CA LEU A 96 -10.36 -15.41 -7.41
C LEU A 96 -11.65 -15.73 -8.18
N TYR A 97 -12.26 -14.74 -8.83
CA TYR A 97 -13.51 -14.94 -9.55
C TYR A 97 -13.38 -15.89 -10.75
N PHE A 98 -12.24 -15.82 -11.46
CA PHE A 98 -11.95 -16.68 -12.62
C PHE A 98 -11.16 -17.96 -12.28
N ALA A 99 -10.94 -18.25 -10.99
CA ALA A 99 -10.14 -19.38 -10.54
C ALA A 99 -8.71 -19.44 -11.15
N LEU A 100 -8.07 -18.28 -11.28
CA LEU A 100 -6.75 -18.13 -11.93
C LEU A 100 -5.58 -18.31 -10.95
N GLU A 101 -5.85 -18.59 -9.67
CA GLU A 101 -4.85 -18.70 -8.61
C GLU A 101 -3.89 -19.88 -8.78
N HIS A 102 -4.26 -20.89 -9.56
CA HIS A 102 -3.39 -22.04 -9.88
C HIS A 102 -2.35 -21.75 -10.98
N ASN A 103 -2.51 -20.64 -11.72
CA ASN A 103 -1.50 -20.23 -12.69
C ASN A 103 -0.31 -19.58 -11.98
N ALA A 104 0.84 -20.24 -12.02
CA ALA A 104 2.06 -19.79 -11.34
C ALA A 104 2.47 -18.35 -11.66
N TRP A 105 2.29 -17.89 -12.91
CA TRP A 105 2.63 -16.53 -13.30
C TRP A 105 1.68 -15.49 -12.70
N ILE A 106 0.39 -15.79 -12.67
CA ILE A 106 -0.64 -14.91 -12.10
C ILE A 106 -0.49 -14.85 -10.59
N TYR A 107 -0.30 -16.02 -9.96
CA TYR A 107 -0.02 -16.13 -8.53
C TYR A 107 1.22 -15.33 -8.13
N PHE A 108 2.32 -15.49 -8.88
CA PHE A 108 3.53 -14.71 -8.67
C PHE A 108 3.27 -13.20 -8.79
N LEU A 109 2.47 -12.77 -9.77
CA LEU A 109 2.13 -11.36 -9.95
C LEU A 109 1.34 -10.80 -8.77
N VAL A 110 0.37 -11.56 -8.22
CA VAL A 110 -0.37 -11.20 -7.01
C VAL A 110 0.58 -11.03 -5.83
N VAL A 111 1.47 -12.01 -5.59
CA VAL A 111 2.44 -11.94 -4.48
C VAL A 111 3.43 -10.78 -4.66
N TRP A 112 3.93 -10.55 -5.87
CA TRP A 112 4.82 -9.44 -6.18
C TRP A 112 4.17 -8.09 -5.90
N MET A 113 2.91 -7.92 -6.33
CA MET A 113 2.11 -6.73 -6.05
C MET A 113 1.89 -6.58 -4.53
N MET A 114 1.50 -7.63 -3.84
CA MET A 114 1.32 -7.59 -2.38
C MET A 114 2.61 -7.20 -1.65
N LEU A 115 3.76 -7.75 -2.05
CA LEU A 115 5.06 -7.42 -1.47
C LEU A 115 5.43 -5.94 -1.61
N GLU A 116 5.11 -5.31 -2.74
CA GLU A 116 5.25 -3.85 -2.88
C GLU A 116 4.47 -3.10 -1.78
N THR A 117 3.25 -3.51 -1.48
CA THR A 117 2.42 -2.85 -0.46
C THR A 117 2.94 -3.13 0.95
N ILE A 118 3.32 -4.38 1.22
CA ILE A 118 3.91 -4.79 2.50
C ILE A 118 5.19 -4.01 2.77
N MET A 119 6.04 -3.78 1.77
CA MET A 119 7.30 -3.03 1.92
C MET A 119 7.09 -1.51 1.95
N TYR A 120 6.02 -1.02 1.32
CA TYR A 120 5.67 0.40 1.34
C TYR A 120 5.25 0.88 2.74
N ILE A 121 4.59 0.05 3.55
CA ILE A 121 4.14 0.42 4.90
C ILE A 121 5.31 0.71 5.86
N PRO A 122 6.30 -0.19 6.06
CA PRO A 122 7.49 0.11 6.84
C PRO A 122 8.27 1.30 6.28
N THR A 123 8.31 1.48 4.95
CA THR A 123 8.92 2.68 4.35
C THR A 123 8.24 3.96 4.84
N LEU A 124 6.91 3.98 4.92
CA LEU A 124 6.17 5.13 5.47
C LEU A 124 6.35 5.31 6.98
N ILE A 125 6.76 4.29 7.71
CA ILE A 125 7.00 4.36 9.16
C ILE A 125 8.43 4.84 9.45
N PHE A 126 9.42 4.21 8.81
CA PHE A 126 10.85 4.39 9.12
C PHE A 126 11.57 5.39 8.21
N ALA A 127 11.07 5.68 7.01
CA ALA A 127 11.73 6.56 6.03
C ALA A 127 10.77 7.65 5.52
N SER A 128 9.88 8.11 6.41
CA SER A 128 8.80 9.05 6.08
C SER A 128 9.29 10.47 5.78
N ASP A 129 10.40 10.86 6.40
CA ASP A 129 11.14 12.11 6.27
C ASP A 129 11.74 12.30 4.86
N VAL A 130 12.19 11.20 4.26
CA VAL A 130 12.75 11.20 2.90
C VAL A 130 11.66 11.21 1.82
N LEU A 131 10.40 10.94 2.20
CA LEU A 131 9.28 10.94 1.27
C LEU A 131 8.65 12.33 1.13
N PRO A 132 8.26 12.75 -0.09
CA PRO A 132 7.50 13.98 -0.27
C PRO A 132 6.23 13.96 0.58
N SER A 133 5.95 15.07 1.24
CA SER A 133 4.70 15.25 1.96
C SER A 133 3.49 15.08 1.03
N PRO A 134 2.41 14.45 1.52
CA PRO A 134 1.24 14.20 0.69
C PRO A 134 0.57 15.51 0.29
N ARG A 135 0.31 15.70 -1.00
CA ARG A 135 -0.39 16.89 -1.51
C ARG A 135 -1.81 17.03 -0.98
N SER A 136 -2.43 15.90 -0.63
CA SER A 136 -3.75 15.85 0.00
C SER A 136 -3.82 14.69 1.00
N TYR A 137 -4.04 15.02 2.27
CA TYR A 137 -4.27 14.03 3.32
C TYR A 137 -5.51 13.18 3.06
N ARG A 138 -6.58 13.74 2.46
CA ARG A 138 -7.79 12.98 2.12
C ARG A 138 -7.52 11.91 1.06
N ARG A 139 -6.73 12.23 0.04
CA ARG A 139 -6.31 11.26 -1.00
C ARG A 139 -5.46 10.15 -0.41
N SER A 140 -4.51 10.51 0.45
CA SER A 140 -3.61 9.56 1.08
C SER A 140 -4.35 8.57 1.98
N LYS A 141 -5.38 9.04 2.73
CA LYS A 141 -6.26 8.15 3.52
C LYS A 141 -6.98 7.12 2.67
N LEU A 142 -7.52 7.54 1.52
CA LEU A 142 -8.19 6.63 0.58
C LEU A 142 -7.22 5.60 0.02
N LEU A 143 -6.01 6.01 -0.39
CA LEU A 143 -5.00 5.10 -0.92
C LEU A 143 -4.53 4.08 0.13
N ILE A 144 -4.33 4.52 1.38
CA ILE A 144 -4.00 3.62 2.49
C ILE A 144 -5.10 2.57 2.66
N PHE A 145 -6.38 2.98 2.64
CA PHE A 145 -7.51 2.07 2.71
C PHE A 145 -7.55 1.06 1.55
N PHE A 146 -7.32 1.49 0.30
CA PHE A 146 -7.25 0.57 -0.84
C PHE A 146 -6.06 -0.39 -0.77
N ASN A 147 -4.90 0.05 -0.26
CA ASN A 147 -3.75 -0.81 -0.01
C ASN A 147 -4.06 -1.88 1.04
N TYR A 148 -4.83 -1.57 2.08
CA TYR A 148 -5.30 -2.58 3.03
C TYR A 148 -6.17 -3.64 2.38
N LEU A 149 -7.18 -3.20 1.61
CA LEU A 149 -8.05 -4.13 0.89
C LEU A 149 -7.26 -4.99 -0.09
N GLU A 150 -6.28 -4.39 -0.79
CA GLU A 150 -5.39 -5.12 -1.71
C GLU A 150 -4.67 -6.26 -1.01
N VAL A 151 -4.03 -6.01 0.13
CA VAL A 151 -3.33 -7.07 0.86
C VAL A 151 -4.29 -8.13 1.41
N VAL A 152 -5.48 -7.73 1.90
CA VAL A 152 -6.53 -8.69 2.30
C VAL A 152 -6.92 -9.60 1.13
N PHE A 153 -7.18 -9.05 -0.05
CA PHE A 153 -7.57 -9.85 -1.21
C PHE A 153 -6.40 -10.69 -1.75
N SER A 154 -5.17 -10.20 -1.69
CA SER A 154 -3.97 -10.97 -2.05
C SER A 154 -3.76 -12.17 -1.13
N PHE A 155 -3.95 -12.02 0.19
CA PHE A 155 -3.97 -13.16 1.10
C PHE A 155 -5.12 -14.13 0.83
N ALA A 156 -6.29 -13.65 0.41
CA ALA A 156 -7.38 -14.52 -0.02
C ALA A 156 -6.97 -15.40 -1.22
N VAL A 157 -6.27 -14.85 -2.22
CA VAL A 157 -5.68 -15.65 -3.32
C VAL A 157 -4.69 -16.70 -2.78
N ILE A 158 -3.83 -16.33 -1.84
CA ILE A 158 -2.86 -17.25 -1.23
C ILE A 158 -3.56 -18.40 -0.50
N HIS A 159 -4.60 -18.09 0.28
CA HIS A 159 -5.38 -19.09 0.99
C HIS A 159 -6.17 -19.96 0.01
N MET A 160 -6.74 -19.42 -1.06
CA MET A 160 -7.45 -20.19 -2.08
C MET A 160 -6.53 -21.16 -2.84
N ALA A 161 -5.33 -20.69 -3.20
CA ALA A 161 -4.35 -21.49 -3.93
C ALA A 161 -3.78 -22.65 -3.08
N GLY A 162 -3.73 -22.49 -1.76
CA GLY A 162 -3.19 -23.48 -0.85
C GLY A 162 -4.26 -24.25 -0.10
N GLN A 163 -4.12 -25.57 -0.03
CA GLN A 163 -4.98 -26.41 0.83
C GLN A 163 -4.55 -26.29 2.31
N TYR A 164 -4.61 -25.08 2.85
CA TYR A 164 -4.03 -24.73 4.16
C TYR A 164 -4.96 -24.94 5.35
N MET A 165 -6.27 -24.87 5.12
CA MET A 165 -7.32 -24.85 6.14
C MET A 165 -7.82 -26.26 6.46
N ASN A 166 -8.54 -26.38 7.58
CA ASN A 166 -9.23 -27.60 8.03
C ASN A 166 -10.22 -28.18 7.02
N GLN A 167 -10.80 -27.34 6.16
CA GLN A 167 -11.74 -27.75 5.12
C GLN A 167 -11.50 -26.94 3.83
N PRO A 168 -11.80 -27.49 2.65
CA PRO A 168 -11.65 -26.78 1.38
C PRO A 168 -12.70 -25.68 1.22
N PHE A 169 -12.30 -24.57 0.61
CA PHE A 169 -13.21 -23.49 0.22
C PHE A 169 -14.17 -23.97 -0.88
N GLN A 170 -15.45 -23.63 -0.74
CA GLN A 170 -16.49 -24.01 -1.71
C GLN A 170 -16.68 -22.93 -2.77
N ILE A 171 -16.60 -21.66 -2.36
CA ILE A 171 -16.78 -20.50 -3.23
C ILE A 171 -15.61 -19.53 -2.97
N TRP A 172 -15.22 -18.78 -4.00
CA TRP A 172 -14.15 -17.77 -3.91
C TRP A 172 -14.38 -16.74 -2.79
N THR A 173 -15.64 -16.49 -2.41
CA THR A 173 -16.03 -15.61 -1.31
C THR A 173 -15.56 -16.14 0.05
N ASP A 174 -15.40 -17.46 0.21
CA ASP A 174 -14.95 -18.07 1.46
C ASP A 174 -13.50 -17.67 1.75
N ALA A 175 -12.65 -17.67 0.72
CA ALA A 175 -11.26 -17.22 0.83
C ALA A 175 -11.16 -15.73 1.21
N VAL A 176 -12.03 -14.89 0.63
CA VAL A 176 -12.12 -13.46 0.98
C VAL A 176 -12.59 -13.29 2.42
N TYR A 177 -13.63 -14.02 2.82
CA TYR A 177 -14.17 -14.02 4.17
C TYR A 177 -13.10 -14.39 5.20
N VAL A 178 -12.39 -15.50 4.98
CA VAL A 178 -11.33 -15.96 5.89
C VAL A 178 -10.20 -14.94 5.99
N SER A 179 -9.78 -14.35 4.87
CA SER A 179 -8.75 -13.32 4.88
C SER A 179 -9.18 -12.09 5.69
N PHE A 180 -10.44 -11.65 5.57
CA PHE A 180 -10.98 -10.62 6.44
C PHE A 180 -10.98 -11.06 7.91
N MET A 181 -11.46 -12.25 8.23
CA MET A 181 -11.56 -12.72 9.62
C MET A 181 -10.20 -12.79 10.31
N ILE A 182 -9.17 -13.24 9.59
CA ILE A 182 -7.79 -13.26 10.08
C ILE A 182 -7.29 -11.83 10.28
N THR A 183 -7.42 -11.00 9.24
CA THR A 183 -6.89 -9.63 9.26
C THR A 183 -7.60 -8.78 10.30
N SER A 184 -8.90 -8.93 10.49
CA SER A 184 -9.66 -8.19 11.50
C SER A 184 -9.55 -8.79 12.90
N THR A 185 -8.82 -9.89 13.07
CA THR A 185 -8.65 -10.61 14.35
C THR A 185 -9.98 -11.07 14.98
N ILE A 186 -11.01 -11.32 14.17
CA ILE A 186 -12.32 -11.80 14.65
C ILE A 186 -12.29 -13.32 14.85
N GLY A 187 -11.85 -14.06 13.83
CA GLY A 187 -11.59 -15.49 13.92
C GLY A 187 -12.75 -16.35 14.44
N PHE A 188 -13.90 -16.39 13.76
CA PHE A 188 -15.07 -17.19 14.17
C PHE A 188 -14.80 -18.72 14.28
N GLY A 189 -13.69 -19.21 13.75
CA GLY A 189 -13.24 -20.59 13.96
C GLY A 189 -13.79 -21.62 12.97
N GLU A 190 -14.63 -21.23 12.01
CA GLU A 190 -15.10 -22.11 10.94
C GLU A 190 -13.95 -22.62 10.05
N PHE A 191 -13.07 -21.70 9.65
CA PHE A 191 -11.83 -22.00 8.94
C PHE A 191 -10.63 -21.70 9.82
N TYR A 192 -9.75 -22.67 10.00
CA TYR A 192 -8.51 -22.52 10.75
C TYR A 192 -7.36 -23.28 10.08
N PRO A 193 -6.11 -22.75 10.14
CA PRO A 193 -4.98 -23.37 9.48
C PRO A 193 -4.55 -24.66 10.19
N VAL A 194 -4.53 -25.77 9.45
CA VAL A 194 -4.09 -27.08 9.98
C VAL A 194 -2.66 -27.42 9.56
N THR A 195 -2.24 -26.97 8.38
CA THR A 195 -0.91 -27.23 7.83
C THR A 195 0.15 -26.29 8.42
N GLY A 196 1.42 -26.73 8.45
CA GLY A 196 2.53 -25.89 8.90
C GLY A 196 2.69 -24.62 8.07
N MET A 197 2.56 -24.72 6.74
CA MET A 197 2.60 -23.58 5.83
C MET A 197 1.39 -22.65 6.04
N GLY A 198 0.20 -23.21 6.25
CA GLY A 198 -1.00 -22.43 6.55
C GLY A 198 -0.84 -21.60 7.82
N LYS A 199 -0.30 -22.19 8.89
CA LYS A 199 -0.02 -21.47 10.14
C LYS A 199 0.96 -20.33 9.91
N LEU A 200 2.03 -20.56 9.14
CA LEU A 200 2.99 -19.51 8.78
C LEU A 200 2.34 -18.37 7.99
N MET A 201 1.51 -18.67 6.99
CA MET A 201 0.81 -17.64 6.19
C MET A 201 -0.10 -16.77 7.06
N VAL A 202 -0.88 -17.40 7.94
CA VAL A 202 -1.75 -16.68 8.89
C VAL A 202 -0.92 -15.83 9.85
N SER A 203 0.21 -16.33 10.35
CA SER A 203 1.11 -15.53 11.20
C SER A 203 1.68 -14.31 10.47
N LEU A 204 2.12 -14.46 9.22
CA LEU A 204 2.61 -13.34 8.40
C LEU A 204 1.50 -12.31 8.14
N GLN A 205 0.28 -12.77 7.85
CA GLN A 205 -0.88 -11.91 7.66
C GLN A 205 -1.20 -11.09 8.93
N SER A 206 -1.12 -11.71 10.10
CA SER A 206 -1.32 -11.02 11.39
C SER A 206 -0.26 -9.97 11.68
N ILE A 207 1.02 -10.24 11.38
CA ILE A 207 2.11 -9.26 11.54
C ILE A 207 1.84 -8.03 10.67
N PHE A 208 1.45 -8.24 9.42
CA PHE A 208 1.08 -7.16 8.52
C PHE A 208 -0.05 -6.29 9.09
N TYR A 209 -1.12 -6.92 9.62
CA TYR A 209 -2.24 -6.19 10.20
C TYR A 209 -1.83 -5.28 11.36
N LEU A 210 -0.98 -5.79 12.27
CA LEU A 210 -0.48 -5.01 13.40
C LEU A 210 0.30 -3.78 12.95
N SER A 211 1.22 -3.94 11.99
CA SER A 211 1.95 -2.80 11.41
C SER A 211 1.01 -1.81 10.71
N TYR A 212 -0.01 -2.32 10.04
CA TYR A 212 -0.97 -1.50 9.32
C TYR A 212 -1.86 -0.66 10.26
N ILE A 213 -2.36 -1.22 11.37
CA ILE A 213 -3.12 -0.44 12.37
C ILE A 213 -2.28 0.70 12.93
N ALA A 214 -1.02 0.45 13.28
CA ALA A 214 -0.14 1.48 13.82
C ALA A 214 0.03 2.65 12.83
N LEU A 215 0.25 2.35 11.54
CA LEU A 215 0.30 3.34 10.48
C LEU A 215 -1.04 4.06 10.33
N PHE A 216 -2.16 3.33 10.35
CA PHE A 216 -3.49 3.89 10.21
C PHE A 216 -3.80 4.88 11.32
N ILE A 217 -3.52 4.54 12.58
CA ILE A 217 -3.69 5.43 13.73
C ILE A 217 -2.79 6.66 13.60
N SER A 218 -1.51 6.48 13.29
CA SER A 218 -0.55 7.58 13.13
C SER A 218 -1.03 8.58 12.06
N PHE A 219 -1.45 8.07 10.90
CA PHE A 219 -1.88 8.89 9.77
C PHE A 219 -3.19 9.65 10.05
N PHE A 220 -4.14 9.03 10.76
CA PHE A 220 -5.42 9.65 11.09
C PHE A 220 -5.34 10.59 12.31
N SER A 221 -4.46 10.31 13.27
CA SER A 221 -4.23 11.15 14.45
C SER A 221 -3.69 12.53 14.07
N VAL A 222 -2.68 12.59 13.19
CA VAL A 222 -2.08 13.84 12.70
C VAL A 222 -3.10 14.73 11.96
N ALA A 223 -4.09 14.12 11.29
CA ALA A 223 -5.07 14.83 10.46
C ALA A 223 -6.17 15.57 11.26
N ASN A 224 -6.32 15.32 12.56
CA ASN A 224 -7.37 15.94 13.38
C ASN A 224 -7.12 17.42 13.72
N THR A 225 -6.01 18.00 13.26
CA THR A 225 -5.73 19.44 13.45
C THR A 225 -6.44 20.35 12.45
N LYS A 226 -7.02 19.84 11.35
CA LYS A 226 -7.77 20.64 10.36
C LYS A 226 -8.98 19.89 9.80
N GLY A 227 -10.09 19.88 10.55
CA GLY A 227 -11.36 19.28 10.15
C GLY A 227 -12.57 20.01 10.75
N TYR A 228 -13.78 19.54 10.45
CA TYR A 228 -15.08 20.11 10.85
C TYR A 228 -15.23 20.39 12.37
N PHE A 229 -14.41 19.73 13.20
CA PHE A 229 -14.35 19.91 14.66
C PHE A 229 -13.30 20.94 15.14
N GLY A 230 -12.49 21.49 14.25
CA GLY A 230 -11.46 22.50 14.60
C GLY A 230 -12.04 23.84 15.04
N ASP A 231 -13.30 24.14 14.67
CA ASP A 231 -14.00 25.34 15.14
C ASP A 231 -14.73 25.13 16.48
N LEU A 232 -14.87 23.88 16.93
CA LEU A 232 -15.45 23.58 18.25
C LEU A 232 -14.41 23.74 19.37
N SER A 233 -13.10 23.61 19.08
CA SER A 233 -12.04 23.81 20.07
C SER A 233 -11.59 25.27 20.21
N LYS A 234 -12.15 26.21 19.43
CA LYS A 234 -11.85 27.64 19.52
C LYS A 234 -12.90 28.44 20.31
N ARG A 235 -13.86 27.75 20.95
CA ARG A 235 -14.97 28.37 21.67
C ARG A 235 -15.15 27.88 23.12
N SER A 236 -14.13 27.31 23.75
CA SER A 236 -14.13 27.08 25.21
C SER A 236 -13.01 27.87 25.87
#